data_AF-A0A9X8NSH3-F1
#
_entry.id   AF-A0A9X8NSH3-F1
#
_cell.length_a   1.000
_cell.length_b   1.000
_cell.length_c   1.000
_cell.angle_alpha   90.00
_cell.angle_beta   90.00
_cell.angle_gamma   90.00
#
_symmetry.space_group_name_H-M   'P 1'
#
loop_
_entity.id
_entity.type
_entity.pdbx_description
1 polymer ?
#
loop_
_entity_poly.entity_id
_entity_poly.type
_entity_poly.pdbx_seq_one_letter_code
_entity_poly.pdbx_strand_id
1 'polypeptide(L)'
;LFQAQKMQAIGQLSGGIAHDFNNLLTVILGNLEIVQKRIGDAPKIARLLENATQGALRGVSLTQRMLAFARRQELKTESVDIPQLVQGITGLLRSSLGPGIRIETRFPEDLQPVLADSNQLELAILNLATNARDAMPDGGTVIIQAQAEVVLEQTHSTLAAGRYVCLSLI
;
A
#
# COMPACT_ATOMS: atom_id res chain seq x y z
N LEU A 1 27.97 -8.74 0.98
CA LEU A 1 27.72 -9.74 -0.08
C LEU A 1 26.86 -10.92 0.39
N PHE A 2 27.19 -11.58 1.50
CA PHE A 2 26.42 -12.73 2.02
C PHE A 2 24.95 -12.41 2.38
N GLN A 3 24.70 -11.26 3.02
CA GLN A 3 23.34 -10.76 3.29
C GLN A 3 22.54 -10.51 2.00
N ALA A 4 23.18 -10.00 0.95
CA ALA A 4 22.53 -9.74 -0.34
C ALA A 4 22.14 -11.03 -1.08
N GLN A 5 22.96 -12.09 -1.00
CA GLN A 5 22.64 -13.41 -1.57
C GLN A 5 21.54 -14.14 -0.79
N LYS A 6 21.53 -14.04 0.55
CA LYS A 6 20.45 -14.59 1.38
C LYS A 6 19.11 -13.90 1.08
N MET A 7 19.12 -12.57 0.93
CA MET A 7 17.96 -11.78 0.53
C MET A 7 17.47 -12.17 -0.90
N GLN A 8 18.39 -12.41 -1.82
CA GLN A 8 18.08 -12.82 -3.20
C GLN A 8 17.44 -14.21 -3.29
N ALA A 9 17.91 -15.17 -2.49
CA ALA A 9 17.31 -16.50 -2.40
C ALA A 9 15.90 -16.46 -1.79
N ILE A 10 15.66 -15.62 -0.78
CA ILE A 10 14.33 -15.40 -0.18
C ILE A 10 13.38 -14.75 -1.18
N GLY A 11 13.85 -13.78 -1.98
CA GLY A 11 13.04 -13.11 -2.99
C GLY A 11 12.58 -14.02 -4.14
N GLN A 12 13.47 -14.87 -4.67
CA GLN A 12 13.08 -15.80 -5.75
C GLN A 12 12.09 -16.87 -5.28
N LEU A 13 12.27 -17.43 -4.08
CA LEU A 13 11.33 -18.40 -3.49
C LEU A 13 9.96 -17.78 -3.17
N SER A 14 9.96 -16.56 -2.61
CA SER A 14 8.73 -15.87 -2.22
C SER A 14 7.92 -15.40 -3.43
N GLY A 15 8.58 -15.05 -4.54
CA GLY A 15 7.92 -14.59 -5.77
C GLY A 15 7.12 -15.70 -6.48
N GLY A 16 7.69 -16.90 -6.59
CA GLY A 16 6.99 -18.06 -7.15
C GLY A 16 5.79 -18.48 -6.31
N ILE A 17 5.98 -18.60 -4.99
CA ILE A 17 4.91 -18.95 -4.04
C ILE A 17 3.78 -17.91 -4.05
N ALA A 18 4.13 -16.62 -4.12
CA ALA A 18 3.14 -15.54 -4.16
C ALA A 18 2.34 -15.53 -5.48
N HIS A 19 2.98 -15.80 -6.61
CA HIS A 19 2.28 -15.95 -7.88
C HIS A 19 1.25 -17.08 -7.83
N ASP A 20 1.62 -18.25 -7.31
CA ASP A 20 0.72 -19.39 -7.20
C ASP A 20 -0.43 -19.14 -6.22
N PHE A 21 -0.17 -18.43 -5.12
CA PHE A 21 -1.21 -17.97 -4.20
C PHE A 21 -2.23 -17.05 -4.88
N ASN A 22 -1.76 -16.10 -5.69
CA ASN A 22 -2.65 -15.20 -6.45
C ASN A 22 -3.51 -15.99 -7.45
N ASN A 23 -2.96 -17.03 -8.09
CA ASN A 23 -3.72 -17.89 -9.00
C ASN A 23 -4.84 -18.62 -8.27
N LEU A 24 -4.56 -19.20 -7.10
CA LEU A 24 -5.56 -19.88 -6.28
C LEU A 24 -6.65 -18.91 -5.79
N LEU A 25 -6.25 -17.73 -5.31
CA LEU A 25 -7.18 -16.70 -4.84
C LEU A 25 -8.08 -16.18 -5.97
N THR A 26 -7.56 -16.06 -7.20
CA THR A 26 -8.34 -15.68 -8.37
C THR A 26 -9.44 -16.70 -8.66
N VAL A 27 -9.13 -18.00 -8.63
CA VAL A 27 -10.12 -19.07 -8.82
C VAL A 27 -11.16 -19.07 -7.70
N ILE A 28 -10.73 -18.90 -6.44
CA ILE A 28 -11.63 -18.82 -5.28
C ILE A 28 -12.60 -17.64 -5.43
N LEU A 29 -12.09 -16.45 -5.74
CA LEU A 29 -12.91 -15.25 -5.95
C LEU A 29 -13.91 -15.44 -7.09
N GLY A 30 -13.47 -16.00 -8.22
CA GLY A 30 -14.36 -16.30 -9.35
C GLY A 30 -15.49 -17.26 -8.97
N ASN A 31 -15.18 -18.32 -8.21
CA ASN A 31 -16.20 -19.26 -7.73
C ASN A 31 -17.18 -18.61 -6.75
N LEU A 32 -16.69 -17.78 -5.83
CA LEU A 32 -17.54 -17.04 -4.90
C LEU A 32 -18.50 -16.11 -5.64
N GLU A 33 -18.03 -15.41 -6.68
CA GLU A 33 -18.85 -14.54 -7.51
C GLU A 33 -19.94 -15.32 -8.27
N ILE A 34 -19.61 -16.49 -8.82
CA ILE A 34 -20.58 -17.37 -9.50
C ILE A 34 -21.64 -17.86 -8.52
N VAL A 35 -21.24 -18.29 -7.32
CA VAL A 35 -22.19 -18.75 -6.30
C VAL A 35 -23.08 -17.59 -5.89
N GLN A 36 -22.51 -16.40 -5.63
CA GLN A 36 -23.27 -15.21 -5.22
C GLN A 36 -24.38 -14.84 -6.22
N LYS A 37 -24.13 -15.02 -7.53
CA LYS A 37 -25.15 -14.83 -8.59
C LYS A 37 -26.26 -15.89 -8.61
N ARG A 38 -26.10 -17.01 -7.90
CA ARG A 38 -27.00 -18.18 -7.94
C ARG A 38 -27.75 -18.47 -6.63
N ILE A 39 -27.44 -17.80 -5.51
CA ILE A 39 -27.95 -18.23 -4.19
C ILE A 39 -29.45 -18.00 -3.95
N GLY A 40 -30.12 -17.25 -4.83
CA GLY A 40 -31.50 -16.81 -4.60
C GLY A 40 -31.63 -15.93 -3.35
N ASP A 41 -32.80 -15.92 -2.73
CA ASP A 41 -33.03 -15.19 -1.47
C ASP A 41 -32.60 -16.03 -0.26
N ALA A 42 -31.31 -15.98 0.06
CA ALA A 42 -30.71 -16.69 1.19
C ALA A 42 -29.77 -15.77 1.99
N PRO A 43 -30.30 -14.84 2.81
CA PRO A 43 -29.51 -13.77 3.44
C PRO A 43 -28.39 -14.29 4.35
N LYS A 44 -28.57 -15.44 5.00
CA LYS A 44 -27.50 -16.08 5.80
C LYS A 44 -26.33 -16.56 4.94
N ILE A 45 -26.62 -17.12 3.76
CA ILE A 45 -25.60 -17.61 2.82
C ILE A 45 -24.90 -16.42 2.15
N ALA A 46 -25.66 -15.36 1.81
CA ALA A 46 -25.09 -14.12 1.25
C ALA A 46 -24.02 -13.55 2.17
N ARG A 47 -24.29 -13.48 3.48
CA ARG A 47 -23.34 -12.98 4.48
C ARG A 47 -22.09 -13.85 4.60
N LEU A 48 -22.21 -15.17 4.49
CA LEU A 48 -21.06 -16.08 4.50
C LEU A 48 -20.19 -15.90 3.24
N LEU A 49 -20.80 -15.73 2.07
CA LEU A 49 -20.09 -15.47 0.82
C LEU A 49 -19.38 -14.13 0.86
N GLU A 50 -20.03 -13.09 1.38
CA GLU A 50 -19.42 -11.78 1.53
C GLU A 50 -18.19 -11.85 2.45
N ASN A 51 -18.30 -12.53 3.60
CA ASN A 51 -17.16 -12.75 4.50
C ASN A 51 -16.03 -13.52 3.82
N ALA A 52 -16.33 -14.57 3.04
CA ALA A 52 -15.34 -15.35 2.30
C ALA A 52 -14.64 -14.51 1.23
N THR A 53 -15.38 -13.70 0.49
CA THR A 53 -14.85 -12.77 -0.52
C THR A 53 -13.93 -11.75 0.12
N GLN A 54 -14.33 -11.16 1.24
CA GLN A 54 -13.47 -10.23 1.99
C GLN A 54 -12.19 -10.92 2.50
N GLY A 55 -12.29 -12.16 2.97
CA GLY A 55 -11.11 -12.96 3.36
C GLY A 55 -10.15 -13.20 2.20
N ALA A 56 -10.66 -13.58 1.03
CA ALA A 56 -9.86 -13.82 -0.16
C ALA A 56 -9.19 -12.53 -0.68
N LEU A 57 -9.89 -11.40 -0.67
CA LEU A 57 -9.34 -10.08 -1.05
C LEU A 57 -8.21 -9.64 -0.10
N ARG A 58 -8.34 -9.90 1.21
CA ARG A 58 -7.24 -9.68 2.16
C ARG A 58 -6.03 -10.57 1.84
N GLY A 59 -6.28 -11.82 1.46
CA GLY A 59 -5.25 -12.75 0.98
C GLY A 59 -4.48 -12.18 -0.21
N VAL A 60 -5.19 -11.67 -1.23
CA VAL A 60 -4.59 -11.06 -2.41
C VAL A 60 -3.70 -9.87 -2.02
N SER A 61 -4.18 -9.00 -1.14
CA SER A 61 -3.40 -7.87 -0.64
C SER A 61 -2.13 -8.31 0.10
N LEU A 62 -2.19 -9.37 0.92
CA LEU A 62 -1.02 -9.91 1.61
C LEU A 62 -0.01 -10.53 0.63
N THR A 63 -0.49 -11.28 -0.35
CA THR A 63 0.33 -11.88 -1.40
C THR A 63 1.01 -10.83 -2.27
N GLN A 64 0.31 -9.75 -2.61
CA GLN A 64 0.91 -8.60 -3.32
C GLN A 64 2.01 -7.93 -2.50
N ARG A 65 1.84 -7.78 -1.18
CA ARG A 65 2.89 -7.27 -0.28
C ARG A 65 4.11 -8.20 -0.23
N MET A 66 3.89 -9.52 -0.16
CA MET A 66 4.97 -10.51 -0.25
C MET A 66 5.71 -10.43 -1.60
N LEU A 67 4.97 -10.30 -2.70
CA LEU A 67 5.54 -10.21 -4.04
C LEU A 67 6.27 -8.88 -4.27
N ALA A 68 5.81 -7.78 -3.67
CA ALA A 68 6.51 -6.49 -3.65
C ALA A 68 7.82 -6.56 -2.86
N PHE A 69 7.82 -7.26 -1.71
CA PHE A 69 9.05 -7.52 -0.94
C PHE A 69 10.03 -8.44 -1.69
N ALA A 70 9.50 -9.44 -2.40
CA ALA A 70 10.28 -10.42 -3.16
C ALA A 70 10.90 -9.85 -4.43
N ARG A 71 10.22 -8.91 -5.09
CA ARG A 71 10.70 -8.27 -6.31
C ARG A 71 11.69 -7.16 -5.98
N ARG A 72 12.97 -7.38 -6.29
CA ARG A 72 13.80 -6.31 -6.86
C ARG A 72 13.23 -5.95 -8.24
N GLN A 73 12.09 -5.28 -8.29
CA GLN A 73 11.71 -4.55 -9.49
C GLN A 73 12.72 -3.42 -9.65
N GLU A 74 13.27 -3.24 -10.85
CA GLU A 74 13.99 -2.01 -11.18
C GLU A 74 13.04 -0.85 -10.87
N LEU A 75 13.48 0.08 -10.01
CA LEU A 75 12.68 1.25 -9.66
C LEU A 75 12.41 2.05 -10.94
N LYS A 76 11.14 2.19 -11.30
CA LYS A 76 10.77 3.05 -12.42
C LYS A 76 10.73 4.47 -11.90
N THR A 77 11.91 5.07 -11.87
CA THR A 77 12.10 6.40 -11.31
C THR A 77 11.54 7.44 -12.27
N GLU A 78 10.53 8.18 -11.84
CA GLU A 78 9.87 9.22 -12.62
C GLU A 78 9.62 10.49 -11.78
N SER A 79 9.26 11.59 -12.44
CA SER A 79 8.85 12.81 -11.76
C SER A 79 7.44 12.62 -11.21
N VAL A 80 7.29 12.63 -9.89
CA VAL A 80 6.04 12.35 -9.17
C VAL A 80 5.54 13.64 -8.49
N ASP A 81 4.33 14.05 -8.83
CA ASP A 81 3.57 15.08 -8.12
C ASP A 81 2.87 14.44 -6.92
N ILE A 82 3.31 14.81 -5.71
CA ILE A 82 2.82 14.23 -4.45
C ILE A 82 1.32 14.48 -4.24
N PRO A 83 0.81 15.73 -4.36
CA PRO A 83 -0.63 16.00 -4.29
C PRO A 83 -1.46 15.13 -5.24
N GLN A 84 -1.05 15.02 -6.52
CA GLN A 84 -1.78 14.23 -7.52
C GLN A 84 -1.75 12.73 -7.18
N LEU A 85 -0.60 12.21 -6.74
CA LEU A 85 -0.48 10.81 -6.30
C LEU A 85 -1.42 10.51 -5.13
N VAL A 86 -1.42 11.35 -4.10
CA VAL A 86 -2.28 11.17 -2.91
C VAL A 86 -3.75 11.28 -3.28
N GLN A 87 -4.10 12.20 -4.17
CA GLN A 87 -5.46 12.31 -4.70
C GLN A 87 -5.88 11.02 -5.44
N GLY A 88 -5.01 10.46 -6.27
CA GLY A 88 -5.24 9.22 -7.02
C GLY A 88 -5.55 8.01 -6.12
N ILE A 89 -4.87 7.90 -4.98
CA ILE A 89 -5.07 6.78 -4.03
C ILE A 89 -6.08 7.08 -2.91
N THR A 90 -6.73 8.25 -2.89
CA THR A 90 -7.66 8.63 -1.82
C THR A 90 -8.82 7.65 -1.66
N GLY A 91 -9.33 7.08 -2.75
CA GLY A 91 -10.37 6.04 -2.70
C GLY A 91 -9.90 4.76 -1.99
N LEU A 92 -8.67 4.32 -2.27
CA LEU A 92 -8.05 3.16 -1.62
C LEU A 92 -7.79 3.43 -0.14
N LEU A 93 -7.30 4.62 0.20
CA LEU A 93 -7.09 5.03 1.58
C LEU A 93 -8.40 5.01 2.38
N ARG A 94 -9.49 5.56 1.84
CA ARG A 94 -10.81 5.52 2.48
C ARG A 94 -11.29 4.09 2.70
N SER A 95 -11.14 3.22 1.70
CA SER A 95 -11.53 1.80 1.82
C SER A 95 -10.70 1.06 2.87
N SER A 96 -9.41 1.39 3.02
CA SER A 96 -8.51 0.71 3.97
C SER A 96 -8.69 1.20 5.40
N LEU A 97 -8.89 2.50 5.59
CA LEU A 97 -9.01 3.13 6.91
C LEU A 97 -10.41 3.00 7.51
N GLY A 98 -11.44 2.89 6.68
CA GLY A 98 -12.83 2.80 7.11
C GLY A 98 -13.41 4.15 7.56
N PRO A 99 -14.71 4.17 7.92
CA PRO A 99 -15.44 5.42 8.15
C PRO A 99 -15.08 6.14 9.46
N GLY A 100 -14.43 5.46 10.41
CA GLY A 100 -14.03 6.05 11.70
C GLY A 100 -12.79 6.95 11.63
N ILE A 101 -12.13 7.01 10.48
CA ILE A 101 -10.89 7.79 10.30
C ILE A 101 -11.11 8.86 9.22
N ARG A 102 -10.89 10.11 9.58
CA ARG A 102 -10.86 11.24 8.64
C ARG A 102 -9.48 11.33 8.01
N ILE A 103 -9.44 11.60 6.70
CA ILE A 103 -8.20 11.84 5.96
C ILE A 103 -8.14 13.33 5.63
N GLU A 104 -7.05 13.98 6.01
CA GLU A 104 -6.73 15.36 5.64
C GLU A 104 -5.42 15.39 4.84
N THR A 105 -5.33 16.31 3.88
CA THR A 105 -4.12 16.54 3.09
C THR A 105 -3.64 17.98 3.27
N ARG A 106 -2.32 18.16 3.44
CA ARG A 106 -1.69 19.47 3.61
C ARG A 106 -0.44 19.58 2.74
N PHE A 107 -0.59 20.24 1.60
CA PHE A 107 0.49 20.42 0.63
C PHE A 107 0.64 21.89 0.27
N PRO A 108 1.86 22.46 0.32
CA PRO A 108 2.16 23.78 -0.21
C PRO A 108 1.85 23.87 -1.71
N GLU A 109 1.39 25.04 -2.19
CA GLU A 109 1.13 25.27 -3.61
C GLU A 109 2.41 25.20 -4.47
N ASP A 110 3.56 25.51 -3.87
CA ASP A 110 4.88 25.53 -4.51
C ASP A 110 5.68 24.23 -4.29
N LEU A 111 5.02 23.16 -3.85
CA LEU A 111 5.68 21.87 -3.62
C LEU A 111 6.23 21.30 -4.93
N GLN A 112 7.54 21.07 -4.96
CA GLN A 112 8.21 20.55 -6.15
C GLN A 112 7.95 19.04 -6.33
N PRO A 113 7.82 18.55 -7.58
CA PRO A 113 7.79 17.12 -7.86
C PRO A 113 9.05 16.42 -7.34
N VAL A 114 8.90 15.16 -6.98
CA VAL A 114 10.00 14.32 -6.49
C VAL A 114 10.39 13.29 -7.55
N LEU A 115 11.65 12.89 -7.54
CA LEU A 115 12.13 11.79 -8.38
C LEU A 115 11.95 10.47 -7.60
N ALA A 116 10.92 9.69 -7.95
CA ALA A 116 10.55 8.47 -7.22
C ALA A 116 9.85 7.45 -8.12
N ASP A 117 9.70 6.21 -7.64
CA ASP A 117 8.76 5.24 -8.23
C ASP A 117 7.37 5.46 -7.61
N SER A 118 6.41 5.85 -8.45
CA SER A 118 5.05 6.19 -8.03
C SER A 118 4.38 5.04 -7.28
N ASN A 119 4.46 3.81 -7.80
CA ASN A 119 3.84 2.64 -7.18
C ASN A 119 4.44 2.35 -5.79
N GLN A 120 5.76 2.50 -5.64
CA GLN A 120 6.41 2.30 -4.35
C GLN A 120 5.98 3.36 -3.33
N LEU A 121 5.80 4.61 -3.77
CA LEU A 121 5.35 5.69 -2.90
C LEU A 121 3.90 5.50 -2.45
N GLU A 122 3.01 5.09 -3.35
CA GLU A 122 1.62 4.74 -3.02
C GLU A 122 1.56 3.61 -1.98
N LEU A 123 2.35 2.55 -2.18
CA LEU A 123 2.44 1.42 -1.24
C LEU A 123 2.98 1.86 0.12
N ALA A 124 3.98 2.74 0.17
CA ALA A 124 4.51 3.27 1.42
C ALA A 124 3.45 4.05 2.19
N ILE A 125 2.70 4.94 1.52
CA ILE A 125 1.62 5.72 2.13
C ILE A 125 0.51 4.80 2.66
N LEU A 126 0.09 3.81 1.87
CA LEU A 126 -0.94 2.83 2.29
C LEU A 126 -0.52 2.03 3.54
N ASN A 127 0.75 1.63 3.61
CA ASN A 127 1.29 0.92 4.78
C ASN A 127 1.30 1.80 6.02
N LEU A 128 1.78 3.04 5.91
CA LEU A 128 1.77 3.99 7.02
C LEU A 128 0.34 4.29 7.49
N ALA A 129 -0.59 4.49 6.56
CA ALA A 129 -1.99 4.73 6.87
C ALA A 129 -2.63 3.53 7.60
N THR A 130 -2.33 2.31 7.15
CA THR A 130 -2.83 1.09 7.82
C THR A 130 -2.30 0.98 9.25
N ASN A 131 -1.00 1.29 9.46
CA ASN A 131 -0.41 1.32 10.80
C ASN A 131 -1.06 2.40 11.68
N ALA A 132 -1.37 3.58 11.11
CA ALA A 132 -2.06 4.64 11.82
C ALA A 132 -3.47 4.21 12.26
N ARG A 133 -4.24 3.54 11.38
CA ARG A 133 -5.55 2.96 11.74
C ARG A 133 -5.43 1.98 12.89
N ASP A 134 -4.49 1.06 12.82
CA ASP A 134 -4.32 0.02 13.84
C ASP A 134 -3.94 0.63 15.21
N ALA A 135 -3.34 1.82 15.21
CA ALA A 135 -3.08 2.62 16.41
C ALA A 135 -4.25 3.50 16.87
N MET A 136 -5.34 3.59 16.10
CA MET A 136 -6.52 4.44 16.37
C MET A 136 -7.83 3.61 16.47
N PRO A 137 -7.99 2.79 17.54
CA PRO A 137 -9.16 1.92 17.69
C PRO A 137 -10.49 2.70 17.83
N ASP A 138 -10.46 3.91 18.38
CA ASP A 138 -11.63 4.78 18.55
C ASP A 138 -11.88 5.71 17.35
N GLY A 139 -11.10 5.55 16.27
CA GLY A 139 -11.07 6.47 15.15
C GLY A 139 -10.17 7.67 15.39
N GLY A 140 -10.17 8.62 14.43
CA GLY A 140 -9.28 9.77 14.50
C GLY A 140 -9.12 10.49 13.17
N THR A 141 -8.03 11.24 13.04
CA THR A 141 -7.68 11.95 11.80
C THR A 141 -6.26 11.59 11.40
N VAL A 142 -6.09 11.10 10.18
CA VAL A 142 -4.79 10.95 9.52
C VAL A 142 -4.53 12.18 8.69
N ILE A 143 -3.40 12.84 8.91
CA ILE A 143 -2.96 13.99 8.14
C ILE A 143 -1.79 13.56 7.26
N ILE A 144 -1.97 13.61 5.94
CA ILE A 144 -0.92 13.41 4.96
C ILE A 144 -0.38 14.77 4.56
N GLN A 145 0.89 15.04 4.83
CA GLN A 145 1.50 16.33 4.52
C GLN A 145 2.86 16.18 3.89
N ALA A 146 3.23 17.16 3.07
CA ALA A 146 4.57 17.21 2.49
C ALA A 146 5.14 18.63 2.56
N GLN A 147 6.44 18.74 2.81
CA GLN A 147 7.15 20.01 2.86
C GLN A 147 8.54 19.88 2.21
N ALA A 148 9.05 20.98 1.65
CA ALA A 148 10.43 21.03 1.21
C ALA A 148 11.37 20.96 2.40
N GLU A 149 12.43 20.16 2.29
CA GLU A 149 13.43 19.93 3.32
C GLU A 149 14.83 20.10 2.73
N VAL A 150 15.72 20.78 3.44
CA VAL A 150 17.13 20.90 3.02
C VAL A 150 17.97 20.07 3.97
N VAL A 151 18.52 18.97 3.47
CA VAL A 151 19.48 18.16 4.22
C VAL A 151 20.84 18.82 4.06
N LEU A 152 21.31 19.42 5.14
CA LEU A 152 22.72 19.81 5.29
C LEU A 152 23.52 18.57 5.69
N GLU A 153 24.82 18.54 5.39
CA GLU A 153 25.69 17.41 5.71
C GLU A 153 25.52 16.99 7.19
N GLN A 154 24.99 15.78 7.43
CA GLN A 154 24.68 15.29 8.78
C GLN A 154 25.30 13.91 9.02
N THR A 155 25.95 13.76 10.17
CA THR A 155 26.70 12.56 10.59
C THR A 155 25.80 11.33 10.88
N HIS A 156 24.47 11.51 10.93
CA HIS A 156 23.50 10.48 11.30
C HIS A 156 22.43 10.17 10.25
N SER A 157 22.48 10.81 9.08
CA SER A 157 21.56 10.57 7.96
C SER A 157 22.27 9.78 6.86
N THR A 158 21.58 8.82 6.24
CA THR A 158 22.07 8.16 5.01
C THR A 158 21.84 8.99 3.75
N LEU A 159 21.17 10.14 3.87
CA LEU A 159 20.90 11.05 2.76
C LEU A 159 22.10 11.95 2.49
N ALA A 160 22.44 12.12 1.21
CA ALA A 160 23.40 13.13 0.79
C ALA A 160 22.87 14.55 1.08
N ALA A 161 23.77 15.53 1.15
CA ALA A 161 23.35 16.91 1.23
C ALA A 161 22.56 17.32 -0.03
N GLY A 162 21.45 18.02 0.14
CA GLY A 162 20.58 18.38 -0.98
C GLY A 162 19.19 18.86 -0.60
N ARG A 163 18.38 19.11 -1.63
CA ARG A 163 16.96 19.47 -1.50
C ARG A 163 16.11 18.21 -1.62
N TYR A 164 15.24 18.01 -0.66
CA TYR A 164 14.34 16.88 -0.55
C TYR A 164 12.92 17.36 -0.29
N VAL A 165 11.98 16.43 -0.38
CA VAL A 165 10.62 16.62 0.14
C VAL A 165 10.45 15.64 1.30
N CYS A 166 10.09 16.17 2.47
CA CYS A 166 9.67 15.35 3.60
C CYS A 166 8.17 15.07 3.44
N LEU A 167 7.82 13.81 3.19
CA LEU A 167 6.43 13.32 3.23
C LEU A 167 6.17 12.69 4.60
N SER A 168 5.14 13.17 5.29
CA SER A 168 4.77 12.74 6.64
C SER A 168 3.32 12.30 6.70
N LEU A 169 3.04 11.35 7.57
CA LEU A 169 1.71 10.85 7.89
C LEU A 169 1.58 10.86 9.41
N ILE A 170 0.67 11.70 9.92
CA ILE A 170 0.50 12.00 11.35
C ILE A 170 -0.89 11.58 11.80
#